data_AF-A0A9W7CLW6-F1
#
_entry.id   AF-A0A9W7CLW6-F1
#
_cell.length_a   1.000
_cell.length_b   1.000
_cell.length_c   1.000
_cell.angle_alpha   90.00
_cell.angle_beta   90.00
_cell.angle_gamma   90.00
#
_symmetry.space_group_name_H-M   'P 1'
#
loop_
_entity.id
_entity.type
_entity.pdbx_description
1 polymer ?
#
loop_
_entity_poly.entity_id
_entity_poly.type
_entity_poly.pdbx_seq_one_letter_code
_entity_poly.pdbx_strand_id
1 'polypeptide(L)'
;MSVVSEIALRSTTFRIVTSSCIVTNPNPSLIPAPPPPTATTTTTTLIVPTNPFLTSTTKFPYFATGGPSQQKFDSPRKQQADWAPPGFVSNWGGMEIGGGMRYSSQTVDGLVYLHGGSSYQQSLQKMREEASTPHILDEGTTNLPPPTLRKYTSCPAPPKLKDSGYDQLVHIAVPPASAPPDHLARVITWAIEGSLTTTPSSNAINSPLIGAGCRGWDVESAASAFCSALKSFDSTHTSTENDTAINLCVMDPEIADTISALANKSFNE
;
A
#
# COMPACT_ATOMS: atom_id res chain seq x y z
N MET A 1 3.37 4.43 18.23
CA MET A 1 3.40 5.27 17.02
C MET A 1 3.43 6.72 17.47
N SER A 2 4.15 7.61 16.78
CA SER A 2 4.20 9.04 17.11
C SER A 2 3.82 9.88 15.90
N VAL A 3 2.96 10.89 16.07
CA VAL A 3 2.63 11.82 14.99
C VAL A 3 3.81 12.77 14.83
N VAL A 4 4.41 12.78 13.64
CA VAL A 4 5.52 13.68 13.28
C VAL A 4 4.98 14.98 12.70
N SER A 5 3.93 14.88 11.89
CA SER A 5 3.32 16.02 11.21
C SER A 5 1.82 15.79 11.04
N GLU A 6 1.05 16.86 11.16
CA GLU A 6 -0.39 16.87 10.89
C GLU A 6 -0.71 18.07 9.98
N ILE A 7 -1.44 17.80 8.90
CA ILE A 7 -1.81 18.77 7.87
C ILE A 7 -3.32 18.67 7.68
N ALA A 8 -4.02 19.77 7.97
CA ALA A 8 -5.45 19.88 7.72
C ALA A 8 -5.69 20.13 6.22
N LEU A 9 -6.44 19.24 5.58
CA LEU A 9 -6.94 19.42 4.21
C LEU A 9 -8.42 19.86 4.28
N ARG A 10 -9.04 20.19 3.14
CA ARG A 10 -10.42 20.70 3.14
C ARG A 10 -11.42 19.67 3.65
N SER A 11 -11.21 18.41 3.28
CA SER A 11 -12.14 17.30 3.53
C SER A 11 -11.58 16.24 4.48
N THR A 12 -10.28 16.29 4.78
CA THR A 12 -9.59 15.23 5.53
C THR A 12 -8.46 15.79 6.40
N THR A 13 -7.99 14.97 7.35
CA THR A 13 -6.75 15.24 8.07
C THR A 13 -5.66 14.31 7.57
N PHE A 14 -4.55 14.86 7.08
CA PHE A 14 -3.38 14.07 6.68
C PHE A 14 -2.34 14.06 7.80
N ARG A 15 -1.92 12.87 8.22
CA ARG A 15 -0.93 12.67 9.28
C ARG A 15 0.25 11.84 8.79
N ILE A 16 1.44 12.23 9.20
CA ILE A 16 2.66 11.43 9.05
C ILE A 16 2.99 10.85 10.41
N VAL A 17 3.08 9.53 10.47
CA VAL A 17 3.15 8.79 11.73
C VAL A 17 4.31 7.81 11.69
N THR A 18 5.16 7.84 12.72
CA THR A 18 6.21 6.83 12.90
C THR A 18 5.65 5.61 13.63
N SER A 19 5.96 4.40 13.15
CA SER A 19 5.54 3.12 13.76
C SER A 19 6.65 2.09 13.77
N SER A 20 6.70 1.24 14.79
CA SER A 20 7.57 0.06 14.75
C SER A 20 7.09 -0.99 13.73
N CYS A 21 5.78 -1.03 13.43
CA CYS A 21 5.18 -1.89 12.41
C CYS A 21 3.75 -1.45 12.14
N ILE A 22 3.41 -1.12 10.89
CA ILE A 22 2.04 -0.75 10.52
C ILE A 22 1.05 -1.91 10.74
N VAL A 23 1.45 -3.17 10.46
CA VAL A 23 0.51 -4.31 10.46
C VAL A 23 0.15 -4.78 11.88
N THR A 24 1.11 -4.78 12.80
CA THR A 24 0.96 -5.42 14.12
C THR A 24 0.97 -4.45 15.29
N ASN A 25 1.33 -3.19 15.05
CA ASN A 25 1.37 -2.17 16.09
C ASN A 25 0.82 -0.82 15.56
N PRO A 26 -0.44 -0.78 15.10
CA PRO A 26 -1.08 0.49 14.78
C PRO A 26 -1.23 1.33 16.05
N ASN A 27 -1.21 2.66 15.90
CA ASN A 27 -1.26 3.56 17.04
C ASN A 27 -2.57 3.39 17.81
N PRO A 28 -2.55 3.04 19.11
CA PRO A 28 -3.77 3.07 19.93
C PRO A 28 -4.37 4.48 19.99
N SER A 29 -3.56 5.54 19.89
CA SER A 29 -4.06 6.93 19.92
C SER A 29 -4.67 7.40 18.60
N LEU A 30 -4.59 6.60 17.53
CA LEU A 30 -5.33 6.81 16.28
C LEU A 30 -6.66 6.03 16.28
N ILE A 31 -6.84 5.12 17.24
CA ILE A 31 -8.12 4.49 17.52
C ILE A 31 -8.87 5.48 18.42
N PRO A 32 -9.93 6.15 17.94
CA PRO A 32 -10.68 7.05 18.79
C PRO A 32 -11.16 6.29 20.05
N ALA A 33 -11.10 6.96 21.20
CA ALA A 33 -11.62 6.40 22.44
C ALA A 33 -13.03 5.85 22.21
N PRO A 34 -13.42 4.72 22.86
CA PRO A 34 -14.71 4.08 22.61
C PRO A 34 -15.81 5.15 22.66
N PRO A 35 -16.55 5.33 21.56
CA PRO A 35 -17.51 6.43 21.48
C PRO A 35 -18.53 6.30 22.61
N PRO A 36 -19.05 7.41 23.17
CA PRO A 36 -20.29 7.36 23.93
C PRO A 36 -21.36 6.61 23.10
N PRO A 37 -22.39 6.00 23.70
CA PRO A 37 -23.35 5.11 23.01
C PRO A 37 -24.04 5.69 21.77
N THR A 38 -23.92 6.99 21.54
CA THR A 38 -24.46 7.76 20.41
C THR A 38 -23.44 8.14 19.33
N ALA A 39 -22.15 7.86 19.51
CA ALA A 39 -21.12 8.32 18.58
C ALA A 39 -20.82 7.28 17.48
N THR A 40 -20.48 7.82 16.32
CA THR A 40 -20.20 7.10 15.08
C THR A 40 -19.03 6.13 15.26
N THR A 41 -19.21 4.88 14.84
CA THR A 41 -18.13 3.89 14.81
C THR A 41 -17.13 4.27 13.72
N THR A 42 -15.89 4.54 14.10
CA THR A 42 -14.80 4.76 13.15
C THR A 42 -14.34 3.42 12.58
N THR A 43 -14.31 3.33 11.26
CA THR A 43 -13.71 2.18 10.57
C THR A 43 -12.23 2.45 10.35
N THR A 44 -11.39 1.47 10.68
CA THR A 44 -9.95 1.54 10.44
C THR A 44 -9.56 0.64 9.27
N THR A 45 -9.02 1.23 8.21
CA THR A 45 -8.61 0.53 6.99
C THR A 45 -7.09 0.49 6.89
N LEU A 46 -6.53 -0.65 6.47
CA LEU A 46 -5.13 -0.80 6.08
C LEU A 46 -5.02 -0.92 4.56
N ILE A 47 -4.25 -0.04 3.93
CA ILE A 47 -3.86 -0.21 2.52
C ILE A 47 -2.71 -1.21 2.45
N VAL A 48 -2.87 -2.23 1.60
CA VAL A 48 -1.93 -3.34 1.41
C VAL A 48 -1.37 -3.29 -0.02
N PRO A 49 -0.17 -2.74 -0.21
CA PRO A 49 0.57 -2.84 -1.47
C PRO A 49 0.82 -4.32 -1.81
N THR A 50 0.23 -4.80 -2.88
CA THR A 50 0.32 -6.21 -3.30
C THR A 50 0.93 -6.35 -4.70
N ASN A 51 1.32 -7.58 -5.01
CA ASN A 51 1.52 -8.02 -6.38
C ASN A 51 0.18 -8.01 -7.18
N PRO A 52 0.23 -7.90 -8.52
CA PRO A 52 -0.94 -7.85 -9.41
C PRO A 52 -1.82 -9.11 -9.42
N PHE A 53 -1.34 -10.21 -8.83
CA PHE A 53 -2.03 -11.49 -8.84
C PHE A 53 -2.63 -11.85 -7.48
N LEU A 54 -2.56 -10.95 -6.49
CA LEU A 54 -2.97 -11.23 -5.10
C LEU A 54 -2.38 -12.54 -4.56
N THR A 55 -1.19 -12.92 -5.00
CA THR A 55 -0.56 -14.18 -4.57
C THR A 55 0.11 -14.03 -3.22
N SER A 56 0.49 -12.81 -2.85
CA SER A 56 1.27 -12.51 -1.66
C SER A 56 2.46 -13.47 -1.59
N THR A 57 2.72 -14.04 -0.41
CA THR A 57 3.84 -14.93 -0.17
C THR A 57 3.62 -16.37 -0.64
N THR A 58 2.42 -16.72 -1.17
CA THR A 58 2.14 -18.10 -1.60
C THR A 58 3.03 -18.57 -2.74
N LYS A 59 3.37 -17.65 -3.66
CA LYS A 59 4.21 -17.94 -4.83
C LYS A 59 5.64 -17.45 -4.66
N PHE A 60 5.88 -16.49 -3.77
CA PHE A 60 7.18 -15.87 -3.60
C PHE A 60 7.52 -15.75 -2.10
N PRO A 61 8.49 -16.52 -1.59
CA PRO A 61 8.96 -16.33 -0.22
C PRO A 61 9.65 -14.97 -0.03
N TYR A 62 10.04 -14.31 -1.13
CA TYR A 62 10.84 -13.09 -1.17
C TYR A 62 10.28 -12.08 -2.18
N PHE A 63 10.47 -10.80 -1.90
CA PHE A 63 10.09 -9.69 -2.77
C PHE A 63 11.35 -8.97 -3.23
N ALA A 64 11.56 -8.77 -4.54
CA ALA A 64 12.68 -7.96 -5.02
C ALA A 64 12.58 -6.53 -4.45
N THR A 65 13.69 -5.98 -3.97
CA THR A 65 13.84 -4.56 -3.63
C THR A 65 14.23 -3.83 -4.91
N GLY A 66 13.62 -2.67 -5.16
CA GLY A 66 13.87 -1.82 -6.32
C GLY A 66 15.30 -1.76 -6.83
N GLY A 67 15.62 -2.59 -7.82
CA GLY A 67 16.80 -2.41 -8.64
C GLY A 67 16.48 -1.51 -9.83
N PRO A 68 17.46 -0.81 -10.41
CA PRO A 68 17.30 -0.16 -11.70
C PRO A 68 16.71 -1.18 -12.69
N SER A 69 15.73 -0.75 -13.51
CA SER A 69 15.35 -1.49 -14.71
C SER A 69 16.63 -1.93 -15.39
N GLN A 70 16.85 -3.24 -15.49
CA GLN A 70 17.97 -3.89 -16.16
C GLN A 70 19.05 -2.90 -16.61
N GLN A 71 20.07 -2.64 -15.78
CA GLN A 71 21.36 -2.37 -16.41
C GLN A 71 21.56 -3.57 -17.32
N LYS A 72 21.50 -3.33 -18.64
CA LYS A 72 21.48 -4.36 -19.68
C LYS A 72 22.46 -5.45 -19.29
N PHE A 73 21.96 -6.55 -18.75
CA PHE A 73 22.75 -7.76 -18.74
C PHE A 73 22.73 -8.18 -20.20
N ASP A 74 23.85 -7.95 -20.90
CA ASP A 74 24.10 -8.30 -22.30
C ASP A 74 24.11 -9.83 -22.53
N SER A 75 23.15 -10.53 -21.95
CA SER A 75 23.03 -11.98 -21.97
C SER A 75 21.69 -12.33 -22.60
N PRO A 76 21.68 -12.97 -23.78
CA PRO A 76 20.44 -13.39 -24.42
C PRO A 76 19.92 -14.62 -23.67
N ARG A 77 19.14 -14.41 -22.59
CA ARG A 77 18.41 -15.49 -21.92
C ARG A 77 16.92 -15.36 -22.19
N LYS A 78 16.44 -16.36 -22.92
CA LYS A 78 15.06 -16.61 -23.32
C LYS A 78 14.06 -16.37 -22.18
N GLN A 79 13.07 -15.51 -22.44
CA GLN A 79 11.70 -15.59 -21.93
C GLN A 79 11.53 -15.90 -20.43
N GLN A 80 12.27 -15.22 -19.57
CA GLN A 80 11.79 -15.03 -18.19
C GLN A 80 10.88 -13.81 -18.26
N ALA A 81 9.59 -13.99 -18.00
CA ALA A 81 8.62 -12.90 -18.05
C ALA A 81 9.11 -11.71 -17.22
N ASP A 82 8.94 -10.48 -17.71
CA ASP A 82 9.53 -9.25 -17.16
C ASP A 82 9.20 -8.97 -15.68
N TRP A 83 8.30 -9.75 -15.09
CA TRP A 83 7.92 -9.72 -13.67
C TRP A 83 8.73 -10.65 -12.75
N ALA A 84 9.54 -11.59 -13.25
CA ALA A 84 10.28 -12.56 -12.43
C ALA A 84 11.67 -12.02 -11.99
N PRO A 85 12.05 -12.11 -10.69
CA PRO A 85 13.35 -11.63 -10.24
C PRO A 85 14.52 -12.41 -10.88
N PRO A 86 15.56 -11.73 -11.40
CA PRO A 86 16.74 -12.39 -11.93
C PRO A 86 17.70 -12.75 -10.77
N GLY A 87 17.84 -14.04 -10.48
CA GLY A 87 19.06 -14.58 -9.86
C GLY A 87 18.94 -15.31 -8.52
N PHE A 88 19.73 -16.40 -8.48
CA PHE A 88 20.29 -17.14 -7.34
C PHE A 88 19.37 -17.96 -6.41
N VAL A 89 19.45 -19.28 -6.61
CA VAL A 89 19.26 -20.30 -5.56
C VAL A 89 20.66 -20.78 -5.19
N SER A 90 21.23 -20.29 -4.08
CA SER A 90 22.38 -20.97 -3.48
C SER A 90 21.86 -22.21 -2.75
N ASN A 91 22.57 -23.33 -2.89
CA ASN A 91 22.26 -24.55 -2.19
C ASN A 91 22.26 -24.33 -0.67
N TRP A 92 21.30 -24.98 0.03
CA TRP A 92 21.14 -25.19 1.49
C TRP A 92 20.00 -24.44 2.21
N GLY A 93 19.36 -25.14 3.16
CA GLY A 93 18.20 -24.73 3.95
C GLY A 93 18.42 -23.52 4.84
N GLY A 94 18.40 -22.35 4.22
CA GLY A 94 18.50 -21.03 4.84
C GLY A 94 19.06 -20.05 3.81
N MET A 95 18.18 -19.40 3.04
CA MET A 95 18.62 -18.42 2.04
C MET A 95 18.99 -17.12 2.73
N GLU A 96 20.26 -16.73 2.67
CA GLU A 96 20.63 -15.33 2.61
C GLU A 96 20.10 -14.76 1.31
N ILE A 97 19.12 -13.88 1.43
CA ILE A 97 18.68 -13.04 0.33
C ILE A 97 19.79 -11.99 0.14
N GLY A 98 20.50 -12.00 -0.99
CA GLY A 98 21.42 -10.92 -1.33
C GLY A 98 20.74 -9.54 -1.25
N GLY A 99 21.49 -8.44 -1.17
CA GLY A 99 20.99 -7.09 -0.82
C GLY A 99 19.85 -6.49 -1.68
N GLY A 100 19.36 -7.22 -2.70
CA GLY A 100 18.27 -6.84 -3.58
C GLY A 100 16.93 -7.55 -3.33
N MET A 101 16.72 -8.32 -2.26
CA MET A 101 15.36 -8.83 -1.95
C MET A 101 14.98 -8.66 -0.46
N ARG A 102 13.69 -8.80 -0.15
CA ARG A 102 13.09 -8.70 1.17
C ARG A 102 12.40 -10.00 1.54
N TYR A 103 12.52 -10.40 2.80
CA TYR A 103 11.69 -11.47 3.36
C TYR A 103 10.24 -11.00 3.45
N SER A 104 9.31 -11.96 3.45
CA SER A 104 7.89 -11.70 3.68
C SER A 104 7.61 -10.94 5.00
N SER A 105 8.38 -11.23 6.05
CA SER A 105 8.30 -10.51 7.33
C SER A 105 8.76 -9.05 7.26
N GLN A 106 9.34 -8.61 6.15
CA GLN A 106 9.84 -7.25 5.94
C GLN A 106 8.95 -6.45 4.98
N THR A 107 7.85 -7.03 4.48
CA THR A 107 6.92 -6.35 3.57
C THR A 107 5.53 -6.31 4.19
N VAL A 108 4.75 -5.26 3.85
CA VAL A 108 3.38 -5.12 4.35
C VAL A 108 2.50 -6.29 3.86
N ASP A 109 2.57 -6.63 2.57
CA ASP A 109 1.85 -7.79 2.00
C ASP A 109 2.19 -9.08 2.74
N GLY A 110 3.48 -9.34 2.97
CA GLY A 110 3.91 -10.57 3.63
C GLY A 110 3.54 -10.61 5.11
N LEU A 111 3.62 -9.50 5.83
CA LEU A 111 3.14 -9.40 7.21
C LEU A 111 1.63 -9.61 7.30
N VAL A 112 0.84 -8.96 6.43
CA VAL A 112 -0.61 -9.16 6.38
C VAL A 112 -0.94 -10.62 6.11
N TYR A 113 -0.18 -11.28 5.23
CA TYR A 113 -0.35 -12.70 4.96
C TYR A 113 -0.03 -13.59 6.16
N LEU A 114 1.12 -13.37 6.81
CA LEU A 114 1.56 -14.12 7.99
C LEU A 114 0.58 -13.98 9.16
N HIS A 115 0.08 -12.75 9.38
CA HIS A 115 -0.88 -12.47 10.45
C HIS A 115 -2.31 -12.86 10.07
N GLY A 116 -2.67 -12.81 8.80
CA GLY A 116 -4.02 -13.13 8.33
C GLY A 116 -4.35 -14.62 8.30
N GLY A 117 -3.34 -15.48 8.21
CA GLY A 117 -3.50 -16.94 8.28
C GLY A 117 -4.41 -17.52 7.20
N SER A 118 -5.01 -18.68 7.48
CA SER A 118 -5.83 -19.43 6.52
C SER A 118 -7.10 -18.67 6.09
N SER A 119 -7.72 -17.90 6.98
CA SER A 119 -8.90 -17.08 6.64
C SER A 119 -8.59 -16.04 5.59
N TYR A 120 -7.45 -15.36 5.71
CA TYR A 120 -7.03 -14.38 4.72
C TYR A 120 -6.65 -15.03 3.39
N GLN A 121 -6.01 -16.21 3.42
CA GLN A 121 -5.69 -16.97 2.21
C GLN A 121 -6.95 -17.36 1.42
N GLN A 122 -8.01 -17.77 2.11
CA GLN A 122 -9.31 -18.07 1.48
C GLN A 122 -9.94 -16.80 0.89
N SER A 123 -9.88 -15.67 1.60
CA SER A 123 -10.34 -14.38 1.05
C SER A 123 -9.57 -14.00 -0.22
N LEU A 124 -8.23 -14.11 -0.22
CA LEU A 124 -7.42 -13.87 -1.41
C LEU A 124 -7.79 -14.83 -2.56
N GLN A 125 -8.04 -16.10 -2.26
CA GLN A 125 -8.46 -17.07 -3.27
C GLN A 125 -9.82 -16.70 -3.88
N LYS A 126 -10.81 -16.41 -3.05
CA LYS A 126 -12.13 -15.98 -3.51
C LYS A 126 -12.03 -14.72 -4.37
N MET A 127 -11.23 -13.72 -3.96
CA MET A 127 -11.02 -12.50 -4.73
C MET A 127 -10.38 -12.79 -6.09
N ARG A 128 -9.46 -13.76 -6.19
CA ARG A 128 -8.88 -14.20 -7.46
C ARG A 128 -9.88 -14.94 -8.35
N GLU A 129 -10.76 -15.74 -7.76
CA GLU A 129 -11.81 -16.47 -8.50
C GLU A 129 -12.89 -15.51 -9.03
N GLU A 130 -13.24 -14.48 -8.27
CA GLU A 130 -14.18 -13.43 -8.67
C GLU A 130 -13.57 -12.42 -9.66
N ALA A 131 -12.26 -12.23 -9.61
CA ALA A 131 -11.52 -11.47 -10.60
C ALA A 131 -11.34 -12.35 -11.85
N SER A 132 -12.37 -12.43 -12.69
CA SER A 132 -12.35 -13.13 -14.00
C SER A 132 -11.20 -12.68 -14.92
N THR A 133 -10.53 -11.59 -14.58
CA THR A 133 -9.33 -11.04 -15.21
C THR A 133 -8.28 -10.71 -14.13
N PRO A 134 -6.97 -10.93 -14.40
CA PRO A 134 -5.91 -10.54 -13.49
C PRO A 134 -5.96 -9.03 -13.14
N HIS A 135 -5.48 -8.61 -11.96
CA HIS A 135 -5.27 -7.18 -11.65
C HIS A 135 -4.03 -6.65 -12.38
N ILE A 136 -3.97 -6.80 -13.70
CA ILE A 136 -2.88 -6.26 -14.50
C ILE A 136 -3.02 -4.74 -14.47
N LEU A 137 -2.03 -4.06 -13.87
CA LEU A 137 -1.75 -2.67 -14.18
C LEU A 137 -1.43 -2.63 -15.67
N ASP A 138 -2.17 -1.81 -16.44
CA ASP A 138 -1.87 -1.60 -17.85
C ASP A 138 -0.43 -1.07 -17.95
N GLU A 139 0.51 -1.95 -18.29
CA GLU A 139 1.90 -1.61 -18.57
C GLU A 139 1.97 -0.99 -19.97
N GLY A 140 1.25 0.11 -20.19
CA GLY A 140 1.50 1.07 -21.27
C GLY A 140 1.53 0.55 -22.71
N THR A 141 1.07 -0.67 -23.00
CA THR A 141 1.12 -1.22 -24.35
C THR A 141 -0.16 -1.98 -24.67
N THR A 142 -1.15 -1.29 -25.25
CA THR A 142 -1.89 -1.69 -26.48
C THR A 142 -3.14 -0.83 -26.64
N ASN A 143 -3.48 -0.50 -27.89
CA ASN A 143 -4.68 0.25 -28.31
C ASN A 143 -6.01 -0.50 -28.09
N LEU A 144 -6.12 -1.33 -27.05
CA LEU A 144 -7.37 -1.97 -26.65
C LEU A 144 -8.03 -1.13 -25.56
N PRO A 145 -9.38 -1.01 -25.54
CA PRO A 145 -10.06 -0.44 -24.39
C PRO A 145 -9.61 -1.26 -23.17
N PRO A 146 -8.99 -0.63 -22.15
CA PRO A 146 -8.36 -1.38 -21.08
C PRO A 146 -9.42 -2.28 -20.44
N PRO A 147 -9.16 -3.60 -20.29
CA PRO A 147 -10.03 -4.44 -19.47
C PRO A 147 -10.18 -3.70 -18.15
N THR A 148 -11.41 -3.44 -17.73
CA THR A 148 -11.76 -2.61 -16.57
C THR A 148 -10.84 -2.96 -15.41
N LEU A 149 -9.76 -2.18 -15.25
CA LEU A 149 -8.78 -2.46 -14.21
C LEU A 149 -9.54 -2.40 -12.90
N ARG A 150 -9.53 -3.50 -12.15
CA ARG A 150 -9.93 -3.45 -10.75
C ARG A 150 -8.91 -2.56 -10.04
N LYS A 151 -9.28 -1.28 -9.91
CA LYS A 151 -8.51 -0.20 -9.30
C LYS A 151 -7.92 -0.59 -7.94
N TYR A 152 -8.70 -1.35 -7.18
CA TYR A 152 -8.36 -1.95 -5.90
C TYR A 152 -9.27 -3.16 -5.65
N THR A 153 -9.02 -3.88 -4.57
CA THR A 153 -9.95 -4.89 -4.05
C THR A 153 -9.88 -4.88 -2.54
N SER A 154 -11.02 -5.01 -1.88
CA SER A 154 -11.10 -4.94 -0.43
C SER A 154 -11.64 -6.22 0.17
N CYS A 155 -11.23 -6.50 1.41
CA CYS A 155 -11.82 -7.56 2.21
C CYS A 155 -11.79 -7.19 3.70
N PRO A 156 -12.70 -7.78 4.51
CA PRO A 156 -12.66 -7.60 5.96
C PRO A 156 -11.32 -8.08 6.53
N ALA A 157 -10.83 -7.37 7.54
CA ALA A 157 -9.61 -7.77 8.22
C ALA A 157 -9.81 -9.17 8.90
N PRO A 158 -8.82 -10.06 8.80
CA PRO A 158 -8.82 -11.34 9.49
C PRO A 158 -8.70 -11.14 11.01
N PRO A 159 -9.07 -12.13 11.85
CA PRO A 159 -9.17 -11.97 13.31
C PRO A 159 -7.94 -11.31 13.96
N LYS A 160 -6.72 -11.78 13.67
CA LYS A 160 -5.50 -11.20 14.26
C LYS A 160 -5.25 -9.75 13.86
N LEU A 161 -5.69 -9.32 12.68
CA LEU A 161 -5.56 -7.93 12.24
C LEU A 161 -6.70 -7.07 12.81
N LYS A 162 -7.87 -7.66 13.05
CA LYS A 162 -8.94 -7.03 13.85
C LYS A 162 -8.51 -6.79 15.29
N ASP A 163 -7.81 -7.74 15.90
CA ASP A 163 -7.24 -7.59 17.24
C ASP A 163 -6.19 -6.47 17.29
N SER A 164 -5.48 -6.24 16.18
CA SER A 164 -4.61 -5.08 16.02
C SER A 164 -5.39 -3.76 15.83
N GLY A 165 -6.68 -3.79 15.53
CA GLY A 165 -7.50 -2.58 15.34
C GLY A 165 -7.82 -2.24 13.89
N TYR A 166 -7.65 -3.17 12.95
CA TYR A 166 -8.08 -3.00 11.55
C TYR A 166 -9.42 -3.67 11.29
N ASP A 167 -10.35 -2.96 10.65
CA ASP A 167 -11.65 -3.51 10.25
C ASP A 167 -11.62 -4.03 8.81
N GLN A 168 -10.85 -3.37 7.94
CA GLN A 168 -10.82 -3.60 6.50
C GLN A 168 -9.39 -3.56 5.96
N LEU A 169 -9.19 -4.31 4.88
CA LEU A 169 -7.97 -4.29 4.07
C LEU A 169 -8.33 -3.82 2.66
N VAL A 170 -7.53 -2.92 2.10
CA VAL A 170 -7.61 -2.49 0.70
C VAL A 170 -6.33 -2.87 -0.02
N HIS A 171 -6.44 -3.85 -0.91
CA HIS A 171 -5.34 -4.35 -1.72
C HIS A 171 -5.20 -3.52 -2.98
N ILE A 172 -3.96 -3.12 -3.28
CA ILE A 172 -3.65 -2.41 -4.51
C ILE A 172 -2.37 -2.91 -5.18
N ALA A 173 -2.43 -3.10 -6.50
CA ALA A 173 -1.26 -3.38 -7.30
C ALA A 173 -0.48 -2.08 -7.49
N VAL A 174 0.78 -2.07 -7.05
CA VAL A 174 1.65 -0.88 -7.15
C VAL A 174 2.53 -0.97 -8.39
N PRO A 175 2.63 0.09 -9.21
CA PRO A 175 3.46 0.09 -10.42
C PRO A 175 4.94 0.06 -10.07
N PRO A 176 5.80 -0.51 -10.95
CA PRO A 176 7.25 -0.42 -10.79
C PRO A 176 7.75 1.02 -10.97
N ALA A 177 8.94 1.33 -10.46
CA ALA A 177 9.56 2.66 -10.58
C ALA A 177 9.87 3.11 -12.02
N SER A 178 9.85 2.18 -12.98
CA SER A 178 9.96 2.49 -14.40
C SER A 178 8.67 3.05 -15.00
N ALA A 179 7.54 2.99 -14.28
CA ALA A 179 6.28 3.55 -14.73
C ALA A 179 6.29 5.09 -14.63
N PRO A 180 5.43 5.79 -15.39
CA PRO A 180 5.28 7.24 -15.25
C PRO A 180 4.90 7.65 -13.81
N PRO A 181 5.47 8.72 -13.25
CA PRO A 181 5.18 9.20 -11.89
C PRO A 181 3.69 9.38 -11.58
N ASP A 182 2.93 9.90 -12.54
CA ASP A 182 1.49 10.12 -12.39
C ASP A 182 0.70 8.81 -12.20
N HIS A 183 1.26 7.68 -12.64
CA HIS A 183 0.64 6.37 -12.44
C HIS A 183 0.64 5.99 -10.96
N LEU A 184 1.73 6.23 -10.23
CA LEU A 184 1.79 5.94 -8.80
C LEU A 184 0.78 6.81 -8.03
N ALA A 185 0.72 8.12 -8.33
CA ALA A 185 -0.24 9.02 -7.69
C ALA A 185 -1.69 8.56 -7.92
N ARG A 186 -2.04 8.21 -9.16
CA ARG A 186 -3.38 7.70 -9.51
C ARG A 186 -3.75 6.42 -8.75
N VAL A 187 -2.79 5.50 -8.63
CA VAL A 187 -2.95 4.26 -7.86
C VAL A 187 -3.18 4.59 -6.38
N ILE A 188 -2.42 5.50 -5.79
CA ILE A 188 -2.63 5.94 -4.40
C ILE A 188 -4.04 6.53 -4.21
N THR A 189 -4.50 7.39 -5.13
CA THR A 189 -5.86 7.94 -5.10
C THR A 189 -6.91 6.83 -5.10
N TRP A 190 -6.77 5.81 -5.95
CA TRP A 190 -7.69 4.67 -5.97
C TRP A 190 -7.71 3.89 -4.67
N ALA A 191 -6.58 3.72 -4.00
CA ALA A 191 -6.53 3.05 -2.69
C ALA A 191 -7.26 3.85 -1.61
N ILE A 192 -7.12 5.19 -1.63
CA ILE A 192 -7.84 6.09 -0.72
C ILE A 192 -9.34 6.02 -1.00
N GLU A 193 -9.76 6.19 -2.26
CA GLU A 193 -11.17 6.06 -2.67
C GLU A 193 -11.75 4.71 -2.26
N GLY A 194 -11.01 3.61 -2.48
CA GLY A 194 -11.43 2.27 -2.11
C GLY A 194 -11.53 2.01 -0.61
N SER A 195 -10.83 2.79 0.19
CA SER A 195 -10.96 2.74 1.65
C SER A 195 -12.22 3.44 2.15
N LEU A 196 -12.81 4.31 1.32
CA LEU A 196 -14.03 5.07 1.65
C LEU A 196 -15.30 4.41 1.10
N THR A 197 -15.21 3.66 -0.01
CA THR A 197 -16.37 2.95 -0.56
C THR A 197 -16.84 1.79 0.32
N THR A 198 -15.95 1.28 1.19
CA THR A 198 -16.25 0.12 2.01
C THR A 198 -17.09 0.42 3.24
N THR A 199 -17.24 1.69 3.63
CA THR A 199 -17.80 2.03 4.96
C THR A 199 -18.57 3.35 4.98
N PRO A 200 -19.77 3.37 5.61
CA PRO A 200 -20.65 4.55 5.64
C PRO A 200 -20.31 5.57 6.73
N SER A 201 -19.23 5.40 7.51
CA SER A 201 -18.91 6.20 8.70
C SER A 201 -17.52 6.87 8.63
N SER A 202 -17.10 7.55 9.70
CA SER A 202 -15.73 8.09 9.88
C SER A 202 -14.67 7.02 9.57
N ASN A 203 -13.62 7.42 8.86
CA ASN A 203 -12.61 6.50 8.35
C ASN A 203 -11.20 6.91 8.80
N ALA A 204 -10.47 5.96 9.38
CA ALA A 204 -9.04 6.05 9.59
C ALA A 204 -8.32 5.16 8.57
N ILE A 205 -7.73 5.79 7.56
CA ILE A 205 -6.99 5.11 6.48
C ILE A 205 -5.52 5.07 6.86
N ASN A 206 -4.96 3.88 7.03
CA ASN A 206 -3.55 3.68 7.33
C ASN A 206 -2.85 3.15 6.10
N SER A 207 -1.83 3.87 5.65
CA SER A 207 -1.11 3.56 4.43
C SER A 207 0.38 3.50 4.72
N PRO A 208 1.11 2.47 4.25
CA PRO A 208 2.56 2.59 4.15
C PRO A 208 2.92 3.61 3.05
N LEU A 209 4.20 3.94 2.93
CA LEU A 209 4.68 4.71 1.78
C LEU A 209 4.62 3.85 0.49
N ILE A 210 3.48 3.91 -0.20
CA ILE A 210 3.20 3.13 -1.41
C ILE A 210 4.22 3.48 -2.50
N GLY A 211 4.84 2.47 -3.10
CA GLY A 211 5.88 2.64 -4.12
C GLY A 211 7.30 2.46 -3.57
N ALA A 212 7.55 2.93 -2.35
CA ALA A 212 8.84 2.74 -1.70
C ALA A 212 9.08 1.26 -1.33
N GLY A 213 10.34 0.82 -1.40
CA GLY A 213 10.75 -0.55 -1.06
C GLY A 213 10.68 -1.51 -2.27
N CYS A 214 9.73 -2.44 -2.27
CA CYS A 214 9.72 -3.55 -3.24
C CYS A 214 9.37 -3.15 -4.68
N ARG A 215 8.86 -1.94 -4.91
CA ARG A 215 8.58 -1.42 -6.26
C ARG A 215 9.64 -0.44 -6.75
N GLY A 216 10.58 -0.08 -5.89
CA GLY A 216 11.79 0.65 -6.24
C GLY A 216 11.65 2.12 -6.49
N TRP A 217 10.53 2.72 -6.14
CA TRP A 217 10.45 4.17 -6.10
C TRP A 217 11.35 4.65 -4.95
N ASP A 218 12.14 5.68 -5.20
CA ASP A 218 12.81 6.39 -4.12
C ASP A 218 11.78 7.06 -3.20
N VAL A 219 12.20 7.37 -1.98
CA VAL A 219 11.33 7.90 -0.93
C VAL A 219 10.71 9.24 -1.35
N GLU A 220 11.48 10.12 -1.98
CA GLU A 220 11.02 11.46 -2.38
C GLU A 220 9.96 11.38 -3.49
N SER A 221 10.20 10.56 -4.51
CA SER A 221 9.25 10.33 -5.60
C SER A 221 7.95 9.69 -5.10
N ALA A 222 8.04 8.68 -4.22
CA ALA A 222 6.87 8.04 -3.63
C ALA A 222 6.08 9.02 -2.75
N ALA A 223 6.76 9.83 -1.94
CA ALA A 223 6.14 10.84 -1.08
C ALA A 223 5.48 11.96 -1.90
N SER A 224 6.12 12.41 -2.97
CA SER A 224 5.58 13.40 -3.90
C SER A 224 4.32 12.87 -4.60
N ALA A 225 4.35 11.62 -5.07
CA ALA A 225 3.18 10.96 -5.65
C ALA A 225 2.02 10.85 -4.63
N PHE A 226 2.33 10.57 -3.36
CA PHE A 226 1.33 10.53 -2.29
C PHE A 226 0.70 11.91 -2.04
N CYS A 227 1.50 12.97 -1.99
CA CYS A 227 0.99 14.35 -1.85
C CYS A 227 0.12 14.75 -3.04
N SER A 228 0.53 14.42 -4.27
CA SER A 228 -0.28 14.65 -5.47
C SER A 228 -1.61 13.90 -5.43
N ALA A 229 -1.59 12.64 -4.96
CA ALA A 229 -2.80 11.84 -4.79
C ALA A 229 -3.77 12.45 -3.78
N LEU A 230 -3.25 12.96 -2.65
CA LEU A 230 -4.03 13.66 -1.63
C LEU A 230 -4.64 14.96 -2.16
N LYS A 231 -3.88 15.78 -2.90
CA LYS A 231 -4.42 16.99 -3.56
C LYS A 231 -5.54 16.64 -4.54
N SER A 232 -5.33 15.63 -5.38
CA SER A 232 -6.35 15.16 -6.32
C SER A 232 -7.59 14.64 -5.60
N PHE A 233 -7.41 13.93 -4.49
CA PHE A 233 -8.51 13.45 -3.67
C PHE A 233 -9.28 14.62 -3.01
N ASP A 234 -8.58 15.53 -2.32
CA ASP A 234 -9.19 16.66 -1.62
C ASP A 234 -9.92 17.65 -2.55
N SER A 235 -9.47 17.77 -3.80
CA SER A 235 -10.15 18.60 -4.81
C SER A 235 -11.44 17.98 -5.38
N THR A 236 -11.57 16.66 -5.33
CA THR A 236 -12.73 15.92 -5.87
C THR A 236 -13.70 15.50 -4.78
N HIS A 237 -13.23 15.34 -3.54
CA HIS A 237 -14.04 14.92 -2.40
C HIS A 237 -14.62 16.14 -1.69
N THR A 238 -15.93 16.33 -1.81
CA THR A 238 -16.66 17.48 -1.25
C THR A 238 -17.37 17.20 0.08
N SER A 239 -17.16 16.01 0.67
CA SER A 239 -17.96 15.58 1.82
C SER A 239 -17.65 16.41 3.07
N THR A 240 -18.71 16.96 3.67
CA THR A 240 -18.69 17.70 4.94
C THR A 240 -19.06 16.83 6.14
N GLU A 241 -19.37 15.54 5.94
CA GLU A 241 -20.03 14.72 6.97
C GLU A 241 -19.15 13.62 7.58
N ASN A 242 -18.04 13.25 6.94
CA ASN A 242 -17.17 12.18 7.42
C ASN A 242 -15.76 12.66 7.73
N ASP A 243 -15.46 12.77 9.03
CA ASP A 243 -14.09 12.93 9.52
C ASP A 243 -13.25 11.75 9.02
N THR A 244 -12.41 12.03 8.02
CA THR A 244 -11.50 11.06 7.42
C THR A 244 -10.07 11.45 7.79
N ALA A 245 -9.37 10.55 8.47
CA ALA A 245 -7.96 10.68 8.79
C ALA A 245 -7.15 9.76 7.87
N ILE A 246 -6.19 10.32 7.13
CA ILE A 246 -5.25 9.56 6.31
C ILE A 246 -3.89 9.58 7.00
N ASN A 247 -3.46 8.43 7.49
CA ASN A 247 -2.21 8.23 8.20
C ASN A 247 -1.19 7.58 7.26
N LEU A 248 -0.14 8.31 6.89
CA LEU A 248 1.04 7.76 6.25
C LEU A 248 1.98 7.23 7.33
N CYS A 249 2.04 5.91 7.46
CA CYS A 249 2.83 5.23 8.47
C CYS A 249 4.21 4.84 7.92
N VAL A 250 5.26 5.30 8.59
CA VAL A 250 6.66 5.02 8.24
C VAL A 250 7.41 4.49 9.46
N MET A 251 8.43 3.66 9.25
CA MET A 251 9.20 3.08 10.36
C MET A 251 10.36 3.96 10.80
N ASP A 252 10.96 4.68 9.85
CA ASP A 252 12.17 5.46 10.06
C ASP A 252 11.81 6.93 10.32
N PRO A 253 12.21 7.52 11.46
CA PRO A 253 11.99 8.93 11.77
C PRO A 253 12.60 9.89 10.74
N GLU A 254 13.77 9.61 10.18
CA GLU A 254 14.42 10.50 9.19
C GLU A 254 13.63 10.54 7.88
N ILE A 255 13.08 9.38 7.48
CA ILE A 255 12.14 9.30 6.36
C ILE A 255 10.86 10.10 6.69
N ALA A 256 10.35 9.99 7.92
CA ALA A 256 9.17 10.75 8.34
C ALA A 256 9.38 12.27 8.25
N ASP A 257 10.54 12.75 8.69
CA ASP A 257 10.92 14.18 8.62
C ASP A 257 11.05 14.64 7.17
N THR A 258 11.67 13.82 6.31
CA THR A 258 11.79 14.10 4.87
C THR A 258 10.42 14.24 4.22
N ILE A 259 9.49 13.31 4.51
CA ILE A 259 8.13 13.36 3.98
C ILE A 259 7.37 14.55 4.55
N SER A 260 7.58 14.89 5.83
CA SER A 260 6.95 16.07 6.46
C SER A 260 7.39 17.36 5.78
N ALA A 261 8.68 17.52 5.48
CA ALA A 261 9.18 18.67 4.75
C ALA A 261 8.57 18.76 3.34
N LEU A 262 8.51 17.65 2.61
CA LEU A 262 7.90 17.59 1.27
C LEU A 262 6.40 17.90 1.29
N ALA A 263 5.67 17.37 2.27
CA ALA A 263 4.25 17.61 2.42
C ALA A 263 3.97 19.07 2.77
N ASN A 264 4.69 19.64 3.75
CA ASN A 264 4.56 21.05 4.11
C ASN A 264 4.85 21.97 2.93
N LYS A 265 5.89 21.68 2.13
CA LYS A 265 6.13 22.41 0.89
C LYS A 265 4.96 22.28 -0.08
N SER A 266 4.49 21.06 -0.29
CA SER A 266 3.41 20.77 -1.24
C SER A 266 2.09 21.45 -0.87
N PHE A 267 1.71 21.55 0.40
CA PHE A 267 0.40 22.07 0.80
C PHE A 267 0.39 23.56 1.16
N ASN A 268 1.56 24.21 1.27
CA ASN A 268 1.66 25.66 1.54
C ASN A 268 1.98 26.51 0.29
N GLU A 269 2.32 25.87 -0.84
CA GLU A 269 2.46 26.50 -2.17
C GLU A 269 1.16 26.43 -2.96
#